data_AF-A0A4W6CYH5-F1
#
_entry.id   AF-A0A4W6CYH5-F1
#
_cell.length_a   1.000
_cell.length_b   1.000
_cell.length_c   1.000
_cell.angle_alpha   90.00
_cell.angle_beta   90.00
_cell.angle_gamma   90.00
#
_symmetry.space_group_name_H-M   'P 1'
#
loop_
_entity.id
_entity.type
_entity.pdbx_description
1 polymer ?
#
loop_
_entity_poly.entity_id
_entity_poly.type
_entity_poly.pdbx_seq_one_letter_code
_entity_poly.pdbx_strand_id
1 'polypeptide(L)'
;FPSIWFSPPLCPLSHKIFVLSLIIPCFSDLHPAASLTVNPDRVQHFTSDSVSLSCEGNSAEWRLKRFTDKDLLDCSEWGTITGSTCNIHRLQEGDAVYWCESQSGEFSNAVNITGQTKDIILVSPVHPVTKGDPVTLGCKLTTTELDSNVFFYHNDKLIQNDTRQELNISAVSKSDEGFYKCECSGKESRQSWVAVKCE
;
A
#
# COMPACT_ATOMS: atom_id res chain seq x y z
N PHE A 1 -4.20 -27.20 -2.18
CA PHE A 1 -4.04 -25.76 -1.89
C PHE A 1 -4.44 -25.49 -0.45
N PRO A 2 -3.51 -25.48 0.53
CA PRO A 2 -3.82 -24.98 1.86
C PRO A 2 -3.33 -23.53 1.98
N SER A 3 -4.27 -22.63 2.23
CA SER A 3 -4.02 -21.24 2.61
C SER A 3 -3.45 -21.24 4.03
N ILE A 4 -2.18 -20.85 4.19
CA ILE A 4 -1.53 -20.75 5.50
C ILE A 4 -1.97 -19.42 6.12
N TRP A 5 -2.87 -19.50 7.09
CA TRP A 5 -3.25 -18.38 7.95
C TRP A 5 -2.24 -18.27 9.09
N PHE A 6 -1.47 -17.18 9.13
CA PHE A 6 -0.74 -16.83 10.35
C PHE A 6 -1.75 -16.35 11.39
N SER A 7 -2.02 -17.21 12.38
CA SER A 7 -2.75 -16.83 13.58
C SER A 7 -1.83 -16.02 14.50
N PRO A 8 -2.23 -14.84 14.99
CA PRO A 8 -1.50 -14.16 16.06
C PRO A 8 -1.66 -14.91 17.39
N PRO A 9 -0.72 -14.74 18.34
CA PRO A 9 -0.63 -15.58 19.53
C PRO A 9 -1.83 -15.33 20.45
N LEU A 10 -2.58 -16.40 20.71
CA LEU A 10 -3.51 -16.48 21.82
C LEU A 10 -2.73 -16.28 23.13
N CYS A 11 -3.05 -15.23 23.88
CA CYS A 11 -2.73 -15.16 25.30
C CYS A 11 -4.04 -15.21 26.12
N PRO A 12 -4.09 -16.02 27.20
CA PRO A 12 -5.34 -16.39 27.85
C PRO A 12 -5.73 -15.32 28.87
N LEU A 13 -7.00 -14.91 28.88
CA LEU A 13 -7.52 -14.12 29.99
C LEU A 13 -8.75 -14.80 30.63
N SER A 14 -8.54 -15.11 31.90
CA SER A 14 -9.48 -15.57 32.90
C SER A 14 -10.76 -14.73 32.92
N HIS A 15 -11.89 -15.43 32.99
CA HIS A 15 -13.23 -14.88 33.14
C HIS A 15 -13.37 -13.99 34.37
N LYS A 16 -13.61 -12.68 34.16
CA LYS A 16 -14.57 -11.89 34.96
C LYS A 16 -15.23 -10.85 34.05
N ILE A 17 -16.54 -11.00 33.87
CA ILE A 17 -17.41 -10.09 33.13
C ILE A 17 -17.65 -8.85 34.01
N PHE A 18 -17.22 -7.67 33.55
CA PHE A 18 -17.72 -6.38 34.00
C PHE A 18 -18.32 -5.66 32.78
N VAL A 19 -19.61 -5.36 32.84
CA VAL A 19 -20.30 -4.55 31.82
C VAL A 19 -20.05 -3.08 32.16
N LEU A 20 -19.16 -2.43 31.40
CA LEU A 20 -19.03 -0.97 31.34
C LEU A 20 -19.07 -0.56 29.87
N SER A 21 -19.79 0.53 29.59
CA SER A 21 -20.00 1.15 28.28
C SER A 21 -18.75 1.12 27.39
N LEU A 22 -18.84 0.46 26.23
CA LEU A 22 -17.76 0.38 25.24
C LEU A 22 -17.68 1.67 24.42
N ILE A 23 -17.02 2.69 24.96
CA ILE A 23 -16.09 3.43 24.11
C ILE A 23 -14.94 2.47 23.83
N ILE A 24 -14.93 1.87 22.64
CA ILE A 24 -13.82 1.00 22.22
C ILE A 24 -12.59 1.92 22.18
N PRO A 25 -11.63 1.79 23.10
CA PRO A 25 -10.40 2.55 23.00
C PRO A 25 -9.68 2.05 21.76
N CYS A 26 -9.19 2.98 20.94
CA CYS A 26 -8.30 2.67 19.84
C CYS A 26 -7.15 1.83 20.41
N PHE A 27 -6.92 0.65 19.83
CA PHE A 27 -5.87 -0.24 20.28
C PHE A 27 -4.54 0.42 19.89
N SER A 28 -3.72 0.78 20.87
CA SER A 28 -2.40 1.38 20.62
C SER A 28 -1.53 0.40 19.84
N ASP A 29 -1.18 0.76 18.61
CA ASP A 29 -0.36 -0.04 17.69
C ASP A 29 1.04 -0.23 18.28
N LEU A 30 1.47 -1.49 18.45
CA LEU A 30 2.87 -1.81 18.65
C LEU A 30 3.62 -1.34 17.41
N HIS A 31 4.39 -0.27 17.55
CA HIS A 31 5.18 0.24 16.45
C HIS A 31 6.19 -0.85 16.05
N PRO A 32 6.19 -1.30 14.79
CA PRO A 32 7.14 -2.30 14.32
C PRO A 32 8.57 -1.87 14.61
N ALA A 33 9.47 -2.83 14.88
CA ALA A 33 10.89 -2.57 15.07
C ALA A 33 11.58 -1.94 13.83
N ALA A 34 10.90 -1.99 12.68
CA ALA A 34 11.31 -1.37 11.42
C ALA A 34 10.12 -0.99 10.53
N SER A 35 10.31 0.03 9.71
CA SER A 35 9.36 0.46 8.68
C SER A 35 9.98 0.34 7.28
N LEU A 36 9.20 -0.21 6.35
CA LEU A 36 9.49 -0.19 4.93
C LEU A 36 8.75 0.99 4.28
N THR A 37 9.50 1.91 3.68
CA THR A 37 9.00 3.04 2.93
C THR A 37 9.14 2.81 1.42
N VAL A 38 8.17 3.30 0.66
CA VAL A 38 8.12 3.18 -0.80
C VAL A 38 8.16 4.58 -1.39
N ASN A 39 9.06 4.80 -2.34
CA ASN A 39 9.12 6.05 -3.08
C ASN A 39 9.21 5.76 -4.58
N PRO A 40 8.27 6.27 -5.40
CA PRO A 40 7.11 7.09 -5.01
C PRO A 40 6.04 6.29 -4.24
N ASP A 41 5.40 6.91 -3.24
CA ASP A 41 4.40 6.28 -2.35
C ASP A 41 3.10 6.01 -3.10
N ARG A 42 3.06 4.90 -3.84
CA ARG A 42 1.84 4.39 -4.45
C ARG A 42 1.85 2.87 -4.59
N VAL A 43 0.66 2.26 -4.59
CA VAL A 43 0.50 0.80 -4.76
C VAL A 43 0.73 0.37 -6.21
N GLN A 44 0.23 1.13 -7.17
CA GLN A 44 0.26 0.77 -8.59
C GLN A 44 1.33 1.57 -9.33
N HIS A 45 2.09 0.90 -10.19
CA HIS A 45 3.14 1.49 -11.01
C HIS A 45 3.09 0.95 -12.43
N PHE A 46 3.58 1.75 -13.37
CA PHE A 46 3.89 1.25 -14.71
C PHE A 46 5.16 0.39 -14.64
N THR A 47 5.26 -0.63 -15.49
CA THR A 47 6.49 -1.47 -15.56
C THR A 47 7.75 -0.69 -15.91
N SER A 48 7.59 0.48 -16.53
CA SER A 48 8.66 1.44 -16.83
C SER A 48 9.01 2.39 -15.68
N ASP A 49 8.20 2.44 -14.61
CA ASP A 49 8.50 3.29 -13.46
C ASP A 49 9.73 2.80 -12.71
N SER A 50 10.48 3.75 -12.15
CA SER A 50 11.51 3.46 -11.15
C SER A 50 10.94 3.61 -9.75
N VAL A 51 11.24 2.64 -8.87
CA VAL A 51 10.76 2.56 -7.49
C VAL A 51 11.94 2.33 -6.57
N SER A 52 11.94 3.01 -5.43
CA SER A 52 12.92 2.85 -4.37
C SER A 52 12.21 2.38 -3.11
N LEU A 53 12.75 1.34 -2.49
CA LEU A 53 12.23 0.74 -1.28
C LEU A 53 13.28 0.87 -0.19
N SER A 54 12.97 1.52 0.93
CA SER A 54 13.94 1.78 1.99
C SER A 54 13.50 1.19 3.32
N CYS A 55 14.41 0.49 3.99
CA CYS A 55 14.20 -0.01 5.33
C CYS A 55 14.72 1.01 6.35
N GLU A 56 13.86 1.42 7.27
CA GLU A 56 14.19 2.27 8.42
C GLU A 56 14.01 1.47 9.71
N GLY A 57 14.95 1.58 10.65
CA GLY A 57 14.89 0.87 11.93
C GLY A 57 16.25 0.79 12.62
N ASN A 58 16.28 0.24 13.84
CA ASN A 58 17.48 0.21 14.69
C ASN A 58 18.53 -0.86 14.30
N SER A 59 18.26 -1.71 13.30
CA SER A 59 19.22 -2.70 12.83
C SER A 59 20.10 -2.16 11.69
N ALA A 60 21.38 -2.50 11.73
CA ALA A 60 22.35 -2.10 10.70
C ALA A 60 22.28 -2.97 9.42
N GLU A 61 21.56 -4.09 9.43
CA GLU A 61 21.59 -5.09 8.36
C GLU A 61 20.18 -5.57 7.95
N TRP A 62 19.38 -4.67 7.38
CA TRP A 62 18.09 -5.04 6.79
C TRP A 62 18.28 -5.68 5.42
N ARG A 63 17.61 -6.82 5.20
CA ARG A 63 17.53 -7.48 3.89
C ARG A 63 16.15 -7.25 3.31
N LEU A 64 16.10 -6.63 2.14
CA LEU A 64 14.85 -6.41 1.45
C LEU A 64 14.46 -7.64 0.64
N LYS A 65 13.34 -8.24 1.02
CA LYS A 65 12.77 -9.44 0.45
C LYS A 65 11.62 -9.09 -0.50
N ARG A 66 11.45 -9.91 -1.53
CA ARG A 66 10.33 -9.86 -2.46
C ARG A 66 9.73 -11.25 -2.62
N PHE A 67 8.41 -11.34 -2.49
CA PHE A 67 7.64 -12.53 -2.83
C PHE A 67 6.72 -12.25 -4.01
N THR A 68 6.81 -13.13 -5.00
CA THR A 68 5.90 -13.20 -6.14
C THR A 68 5.21 -14.57 -6.13
N ASP A 69 4.27 -14.81 -7.04
CA ASP A 69 3.60 -16.12 -7.14
C ASP A 69 4.55 -17.32 -7.36
N LYS A 70 5.80 -17.06 -7.77
CA LYS A 70 6.77 -18.11 -8.15
C LYS A 70 7.98 -18.15 -7.23
N ASP A 71 8.48 -16.97 -6.84
CA ASP A 71 9.81 -16.84 -6.30
C ASP A 71 9.85 -15.93 -5.05
N LEU A 72 10.67 -16.33 -4.09
CA LEU A 72 11.12 -15.53 -2.95
C LEU A 72 12.56 -15.09 -3.21
N LEU A 73 12.79 -13.79 -3.38
CA LEU A 73 14.05 -13.24 -3.88
C LEU A 73 14.56 -12.09 -3.01
N ASP A 74 15.88 -11.95 -2.96
CA ASP A 74 16.54 -10.79 -2.35
C ASP A 74 16.69 -9.65 -3.36
N CYS A 75 16.68 -8.40 -2.89
CA CYS A 75 16.87 -7.22 -3.76
C CYS A 75 18.05 -7.35 -4.74
N SER A 76 19.14 -7.99 -4.32
CA SER A 76 20.33 -8.21 -5.16
C SER A 76 20.06 -8.95 -6.47
N GLU A 77 18.94 -9.66 -6.59
CA GLU A 77 18.59 -10.44 -7.79
C GLU A 77 17.76 -9.65 -8.80
N TRP A 78 17.16 -8.52 -8.40
CA TRP A 78 16.18 -7.81 -9.23
C TRP A 78 16.24 -6.28 -9.13
N GLY A 79 17.11 -5.74 -8.28
CA GLY A 79 17.33 -4.31 -8.06
C GLY A 79 18.78 -3.99 -7.72
N THR A 80 19.05 -2.72 -7.45
CA THR A 80 20.37 -2.21 -7.04
C THR A 80 20.31 -1.72 -5.60
N ILE A 81 21.17 -2.29 -4.74
CA ILE A 81 21.24 -1.93 -3.32
C ILE A 81 22.11 -0.69 -3.15
N THR A 82 21.65 0.28 -2.36
CA THR A 82 22.39 1.48 -1.96
C THR A 82 22.09 1.76 -0.50
N GLY A 83 22.99 1.35 0.40
CA GLY A 83 22.71 1.39 1.85
C GLY A 83 21.55 0.47 2.21
N SER A 84 20.54 1.00 2.92
CA SER A 84 19.30 0.30 3.27
C SER A 84 18.19 0.43 2.21
N THR A 85 18.51 1.00 1.04
CA THR A 85 17.56 1.21 -0.05
C THR A 85 17.79 0.24 -1.21
N CYS A 86 16.72 -0.37 -1.70
CA CYS A 86 16.67 -1.14 -2.92
C CYS A 86 16.06 -0.31 -4.06
N ASN A 87 16.81 -0.12 -5.13
CA ASN A 87 16.37 0.63 -6.31
C ASN A 87 15.97 -0.31 -7.43
N ILE A 88 14.76 -0.12 -7.94
CA ILE A 88 14.11 -0.93 -8.96
C ILE A 88 13.95 -0.04 -10.19
N HIS A 89 14.59 -0.39 -11.29
CA HIS A 89 14.52 0.43 -12.51
C HIS A 89 13.35 0.04 -13.42
N ARG A 90 12.87 -1.21 -13.31
CA ARG A 90 11.72 -1.74 -14.04
C ARG A 90 10.97 -2.72 -13.15
N LEU A 91 9.66 -2.56 -13.04
CA LEU A 91 8.84 -3.54 -12.33
C LEU A 91 8.49 -4.72 -13.23
N GLN A 92 8.41 -5.89 -12.62
CA GLN A 92 7.77 -7.04 -13.23
C GLN A 92 6.26 -6.81 -13.28
N GLU A 93 5.62 -7.29 -14.34
CA GLU A 93 4.16 -7.27 -14.43
C GLU A 93 3.55 -8.26 -13.43
N GLY A 94 2.54 -7.79 -12.69
CA GLY A 94 1.87 -8.55 -11.64
C GLY A 94 2.01 -7.92 -10.26
N ASP A 95 1.52 -8.65 -9.27
CA ASP A 95 1.50 -8.24 -7.87
C ASP A 95 2.69 -8.87 -7.14
N ALA A 96 3.35 -8.11 -6.27
CA ALA A 96 4.49 -8.57 -5.50
C ALA A 96 4.48 -7.96 -4.10
N VAL A 97 4.81 -8.79 -3.11
CA VAL A 97 4.89 -8.38 -1.71
C VAL A 97 6.34 -8.11 -1.33
N TYR A 98 6.58 -6.97 -0.68
CA TYR A 98 7.91 -6.52 -0.26
C TYR A 98 7.92 -6.29 1.24
N TRP A 99 9.01 -6.67 1.90
CA TRP A 99 9.26 -6.41 3.32
C TRP A 99 10.75 -6.40 3.61
N CYS A 100 11.13 -5.89 4.77
CA CYS A 100 12.48 -5.95 5.31
C CYS A 100 12.56 -7.04 6.38
N GLU A 101 13.63 -7.82 6.35
CA GLU A 101 13.95 -8.87 7.32
C GLU A 101 15.32 -8.57 7.95
N SER A 102 15.43 -8.61 9.28
CA SER A 102 16.71 -8.51 9.98
C SER A 102 17.35 -9.89 10.18
N GLN A 103 18.66 -9.90 10.47
CA GLN A 103 19.35 -11.12 10.86
C GLN A 103 18.84 -11.73 12.20
N SER A 104 18.25 -10.90 13.07
CA SER A 104 17.59 -11.32 14.31
C SER A 104 16.21 -11.96 14.08
N GLY A 105 15.71 -11.97 12.85
CA GLY A 105 14.38 -12.50 12.50
C GLY A 105 13.23 -11.52 12.75
N GLU A 106 13.52 -10.22 12.82
CA GLU A 106 12.51 -9.17 12.90
C GLU A 106 12.07 -8.77 11.50
N PHE A 107 10.80 -8.38 11.37
CA PHE A 107 10.18 -7.99 10.10
C PHE A 107 9.64 -6.57 10.17
N SER A 108 9.73 -5.84 9.06
CA SER A 108 8.99 -4.59 8.89
C SER A 108 7.52 -4.84 8.56
N ASN A 109 6.74 -3.77 8.38
CA ASN A 109 5.50 -3.87 7.61
C ASN A 109 5.79 -4.45 6.21
N ALA A 110 4.81 -5.18 5.68
CA ALA A 110 4.82 -5.67 4.31
C ALA A 110 3.95 -4.75 3.43
N VAL A 111 4.36 -4.56 2.19
CA VAL A 111 3.65 -3.74 1.21
C VAL A 111 3.41 -4.55 -0.06
N ASN A 112 2.24 -4.36 -0.68
CA ASN A 112 1.93 -4.95 -1.98
C ASN A 112 2.08 -3.88 -3.07
N ILE A 113 2.91 -4.16 -4.07
CA ILE A 113 3.12 -3.27 -5.20
C ILE A 113 2.77 -4.02 -6.48
N THR A 114 1.98 -3.35 -7.32
CA THR A 114 1.52 -3.87 -8.59
C THR A 114 2.27 -3.18 -9.73
N GLY A 115 3.00 -3.96 -10.53
CA GLY A 115 3.53 -3.52 -11.82
C GLY A 115 2.55 -3.84 -12.94
N GLN A 116 2.24 -2.87 -13.80
CA GLN A 116 1.32 -3.09 -14.93
C GLN A 116 1.78 -2.40 -16.22
N THR A 117 1.43 -3.02 -17.35
CA THR A 117 1.67 -2.51 -18.70
C THR A 117 0.51 -1.67 -19.25
N LYS A 118 -0.63 -1.64 -18.56
CA LYS A 118 -1.80 -0.83 -18.93
C LYS A 118 -1.45 0.66 -18.92
N ASP A 119 -2.18 1.42 -19.72
CA ASP A 119 -1.96 2.87 -19.88
C ASP A 119 -2.52 3.73 -18.74
N ILE A 120 -3.16 3.16 -17.72
CA ILE A 120 -3.84 3.91 -16.66
C ILE A 120 -3.66 3.22 -15.29
N ILE A 121 -3.22 3.99 -14.29
CA ILE A 121 -3.08 3.55 -12.90
C ILE A 121 -3.85 4.48 -11.96
N LEU A 122 -4.29 3.92 -10.82
CA LEU A 122 -4.69 4.70 -9.67
C LEU A 122 -3.46 4.94 -8.77
N VAL A 123 -3.10 6.21 -8.58
CA VAL A 123 -2.14 6.65 -7.59
C VAL A 123 -2.86 6.66 -6.23
N SER A 124 -2.59 5.63 -5.43
CA SER A 124 -3.12 5.45 -4.07
C SER A 124 -1.98 5.08 -3.14
N PRO A 125 -1.92 5.61 -1.91
CA PRO A 125 -0.80 5.42 -0.99
C PRO A 125 -0.62 3.95 -0.62
N VAL A 126 0.62 3.55 -0.34
CA VAL A 126 0.95 2.16 0.04
C VAL A 126 0.55 1.87 1.48
N HIS A 127 0.68 2.88 2.35
CA HIS A 127 0.39 2.74 3.77
C HIS A 127 -1.02 3.20 4.11
N PRO A 128 -1.61 2.67 5.20
CA PRO A 128 -2.90 3.14 5.70
C PRO A 128 -2.85 4.63 6.05
N VAL A 129 -3.89 5.35 5.65
CA VAL A 129 -4.04 6.78 5.89
C VAL A 129 -4.59 7.00 7.29
N THR A 130 -4.07 7.99 8.00
CA THR A 130 -4.55 8.34 9.35
C THR A 130 -5.88 9.07 9.26
N LYS A 131 -6.82 8.72 10.13
CA LYS A 131 -8.09 9.44 10.27
C LYS A 131 -7.84 10.92 10.60
N GLY A 132 -8.50 11.81 9.87
CA GLY A 132 -8.38 13.26 10.02
C GLY A 132 -7.34 13.89 9.10
N ASP A 133 -6.36 13.11 8.63
CA ASP A 133 -5.36 13.59 7.66
C ASP A 133 -5.98 13.74 6.27
N PRO A 134 -5.45 14.65 5.44
CA PRO A 134 -5.83 14.74 4.05
C PRO A 134 -5.17 13.62 3.24
N VAL A 135 -5.86 13.14 2.21
CA VAL A 135 -5.28 12.26 1.20
C VAL A 135 -5.68 12.72 -0.20
N THR A 136 -4.73 12.62 -1.11
CA THR A 136 -4.93 12.86 -2.54
C THR A 136 -4.74 11.55 -3.28
N LEU A 137 -5.80 11.08 -3.95
CA LEU A 137 -5.71 9.99 -4.90
C LEU A 137 -5.57 10.59 -6.30
N GLY A 138 -4.74 9.97 -7.14
CA GLY A 138 -4.50 10.44 -8.49
C GLY A 138 -4.88 9.42 -9.54
N CYS A 139 -5.24 9.87 -10.73
CA CYS A 139 -5.42 9.04 -11.91
C CYS A 139 -4.33 9.39 -12.91
N LYS A 140 -3.38 8.47 -13.13
CA LYS A 140 -2.23 8.72 -13.99
C LYS A 140 -2.34 7.87 -15.24
N LEU A 141 -2.25 8.53 -16.40
CA LEU A 141 -2.16 7.88 -17.69
C LEU A 141 -0.71 7.88 -18.20
N THR A 142 -0.34 6.91 -19.03
CA THR A 142 0.95 6.90 -19.74
C THR A 142 1.01 8.02 -20.78
N THR A 143 -0.14 8.37 -21.37
CA THR A 143 -0.28 9.45 -22.36
C THR A 143 -0.94 10.68 -21.74
N THR A 144 -0.49 11.86 -22.16
CA THR A 144 -1.02 13.16 -21.71
C THR A 144 -2.32 13.51 -22.45
N GLU A 145 -3.38 12.73 -22.27
CA GLU A 145 -4.73 13.13 -22.70
C GLU A 145 -5.34 14.03 -21.61
N LEU A 146 -5.02 15.33 -21.68
CA LEU A 146 -5.36 16.32 -20.63
C LEU A 146 -6.81 16.82 -20.70
N ASP A 147 -7.54 16.56 -21.79
CA ASP A 147 -8.87 17.14 -22.05
C ASP A 147 -10.04 16.17 -21.79
N SER A 148 -9.76 14.96 -21.33
CA SER A 148 -10.79 13.95 -21.03
C SER A 148 -11.28 14.06 -19.59
N ASN A 149 -12.58 13.85 -19.40
CA ASN A 149 -13.16 13.71 -18.06
C ASN A 149 -12.57 12.47 -17.37
N VAL A 150 -12.23 12.64 -16.10
CA VAL A 150 -11.75 11.61 -15.19
C VAL A 150 -12.87 11.28 -14.21
N PHE A 151 -13.14 9.99 -14.08
CA PHE A 151 -14.15 9.46 -13.18
C PHE A 151 -13.44 8.72 -12.04
N PHE A 152 -13.77 9.05 -10.80
CA PHE A 152 -13.34 8.29 -9.63
C PHE A 152 -14.49 7.53 -9.02
N TYR A 153 -14.23 6.27 -8.67
CA TYR A 153 -15.19 5.39 -8.03
C TYR A 153 -14.68 4.98 -6.64
N HIS A 154 -15.59 4.90 -5.68
CA HIS A 154 -15.38 4.32 -4.36
C HIS A 154 -16.42 3.22 -4.15
N ASN A 155 -15.97 1.99 -3.91
CA ASN A 155 -16.81 0.79 -3.82
C ASN A 155 -17.79 0.69 -5.01
N ASP A 156 -17.26 0.88 -6.22
CA ASP A 156 -17.98 0.89 -7.51
C ASP A 156 -19.05 2.00 -7.66
N LYS A 157 -19.13 2.94 -6.72
CA LYS A 157 -19.98 4.13 -6.82
C LYS A 157 -19.17 5.32 -7.33
N LEU A 158 -19.69 6.02 -8.33
CA LEU A 158 -19.10 7.25 -8.85
C LEU A 158 -19.13 8.34 -7.77
N ILE A 159 -17.96 8.91 -7.45
CA ILE A 159 -17.79 9.97 -6.43
C ILE A 159 -17.23 11.28 -6.98
N GLN A 160 -16.51 11.24 -8.11
CA GLN A 160 -16.06 12.44 -8.83
C GLN A 160 -16.16 12.19 -10.34
N ASN A 161 -16.62 13.21 -11.06
CA ASN A 161 -16.68 13.25 -12.52
C ASN A 161 -16.39 14.69 -12.96
N ASP A 162 -15.13 14.96 -13.28
CA ASP A 162 -14.67 16.26 -13.76
C ASP A 162 -13.33 16.10 -14.50
N THR A 163 -12.70 17.20 -14.89
CA THR A 163 -11.40 17.20 -15.57
C THR A 163 -10.21 17.09 -14.61
N ARG A 164 -10.44 16.99 -13.29
CA ARG A 164 -9.36 16.88 -12.30
C ARG A 164 -8.87 15.45 -12.27
N GLN A 165 -7.57 15.29 -12.48
CA GLN A 165 -6.87 14.00 -12.38
C GLN A 165 -6.65 13.56 -10.93
N GLU A 166 -7.09 14.35 -9.97
CA GLU A 166 -6.91 14.13 -8.54
C GLU A 166 -8.24 14.19 -7.81
N LEU A 167 -8.39 13.32 -6.83
CA LEU A 167 -9.46 13.28 -5.86
C LEU A 167 -8.88 13.62 -4.49
N ASN A 168 -9.32 14.74 -3.92
CA ASN A 168 -8.86 15.23 -2.63
C ASN A 168 -9.89 14.94 -1.55
N ILE A 169 -9.50 14.15 -0.55
CA ILE A 169 -10.27 13.91 0.66
C ILE A 169 -9.58 14.71 1.77
N SER A 170 -10.21 15.79 2.21
CA SER A 170 -9.56 16.76 3.11
C SER A 170 -9.42 16.28 4.55
N ALA A 171 -10.35 15.45 5.02
CA ALA A 171 -10.34 14.89 6.37
C ALA A 171 -10.84 13.45 6.30
N VAL A 172 -9.90 12.50 6.29
CA VAL A 172 -10.20 11.08 6.15
C VAL A 172 -11.00 10.54 7.34
N SER A 173 -12.01 9.74 7.05
CA SER A 173 -12.90 9.10 8.00
C SER A 173 -12.99 7.59 7.73
N LYS A 174 -13.58 6.83 8.66
CA LYS A 174 -13.70 5.38 8.47
C LYS A 174 -14.59 4.99 7.27
N SER A 175 -15.49 5.88 6.84
CA SER A 175 -16.30 5.65 5.64
C SER A 175 -15.53 5.81 4.33
N ASP A 176 -14.36 6.45 4.35
CA ASP A 176 -13.48 6.58 3.19
C ASP A 176 -12.64 5.32 2.97
N GLU A 177 -12.63 4.38 3.92
CA GLU A 177 -12.00 3.07 3.70
C GLU A 177 -12.75 2.30 2.61
N GLY A 178 -12.02 1.73 1.65
CA GLY A 178 -12.64 0.93 0.59
C GLY A 178 -11.81 0.77 -0.67
N PHE A 179 -12.44 0.20 -1.69
CA PHE A 179 -11.84 0.05 -3.01
C PHE A 179 -12.05 1.32 -3.84
N TYR A 180 -10.95 1.85 -4.36
CA TYR A 180 -10.95 2.96 -5.30
C TYR A 180 -10.48 2.51 -6.66
N LYS A 181 -11.00 3.15 -7.71
CA LYS A 181 -10.51 3.07 -9.09
C LYS A 181 -10.78 4.37 -9.83
N CYS A 182 -10.05 4.60 -10.91
CA CYS A 182 -10.33 5.70 -11.82
C CYS A 182 -10.55 5.20 -13.26
N GLU A 183 -11.28 6.00 -14.02
CA GLU A 183 -11.54 5.78 -15.43
C GLU A 183 -11.30 7.08 -16.20
N CYS A 184 -10.67 6.97 -17.37
CA CYS A 184 -10.45 8.09 -18.27
C CYS A 184 -10.52 7.60 -19.72
N SER A 185 -11.24 8.33 -20.59
CA SER A 185 -11.41 7.96 -22.01
C SER A 185 -11.90 6.51 -22.23
N GLY A 186 -12.73 5.96 -21.32
CA GLY A 186 -13.20 4.56 -21.36
C GLY A 186 -12.18 3.50 -20.95
N LYS A 187 -11.01 3.90 -20.45
CA LYS A 187 -9.99 3.01 -19.87
C LYS A 187 -10.11 3.03 -18.34
N GLU A 188 -10.21 1.87 -17.71
CA GLU A 188 -10.33 1.72 -16.25
C GLU A 188 -9.00 1.23 -15.62
N SER A 189 -8.61 1.83 -14.49
CA SER A 189 -7.46 1.40 -13.68
C SER A 189 -7.77 0.09 -12.94
N ARG A 190 -6.73 -0.58 -12.39
CA ARG A 190 -6.99 -1.62 -11.37
C ARG A 190 -7.57 -0.96 -10.11
N GLN A 191 -8.39 -1.71 -9.38
CA GLN A 191 -8.86 -1.28 -8.06
C GLN A 191 -7.70 -1.34 -7.04
N SER A 192 -7.68 -0.39 -6.11
CA SER A 192 -6.77 -0.36 -4.97
C SER A 192 -7.56 -0.19 -3.68
N TRP A 193 -7.17 -0.88 -2.62
CA TRP A 193 -7.77 -0.72 -1.29
C TRP A 193 -7.07 0.41 -0.54
N VAL A 194 -7.82 1.44 -0.15
CA VAL A 194 -7.33 2.51 0.72
C VAL A 194 -7.79 2.19 2.14
N ALA A 195 -6.83 1.87 3.01
CA ALA A 195 -7.09 1.56 4.42
C ALA A 195 -7.01 2.83 5.28
N VAL A 196 -7.86 2.90 6.31
CA VAL A 196 -7.87 4.01 7.28
C VAL A 196 -7.50 3.49 8.66
N LYS A 197 -6.41 4.04 9.22
CA LYS A 197 -5.99 3.77 10.60
C LYS A 197 -6.42 4.90 11.53
N CYS A 198 -6.65 4.55 12.79
CA CYS A 198 -6.84 5.51 13.86
C CYS A 198 -5.48 5.80 14.53
N GLU A 199 -5.31 6.98 15.11
CA GLU A 199 -4.21 7.23 16.07
C GLU A 199 -4.47 6.57 17.43
#